data_AF-C7NT01-F1
#
_entry.id   AF-C7NT01-F1
#
_cell.length_a   1.000
_cell.length_b   1.000
_cell.length_c   1.000
_cell.angle_alpha   90.00
_cell.angle_beta   90.00
_cell.angle_gamma   90.00
#
_symmetry.space_group_name_H-M   'P 1'
#
loop_
_entity.id
_entity.type
_entity.pdbx_description
1 polymer ?
#
loop_
_entity_poly.entity_id
_entity_poly.type
_entity_poly.pdbx_seq_one_letter_code
_entity_poly.pdbx_strand_id
1 'polypeptide(L)'
;MELIDIHRRVKASNYKPWQIYFLGISVLAAVSLYFDIGLIHSFLRNIESYLSPLDWMVILGIQGVLIGFVAEFFYEQGDGYAKVVNDLFGSKDQTLLFRVGIMTVVSGIITMVVPTVLRAVTEFLIIQTTGAVILLGIVLIHVEIRDWNAKTEWPAIVAGGLLAIVPSLVI
;
A
#
# COMPACT_ATOMS: atom_id res chain seq x y z
N MET A 1 33.87 7.05 -4.37
CA MET A 1 33.30 5.92 -3.61
C MET A 1 32.46 5.14 -4.60
N GLU A 2 32.89 3.94 -4.99
CA GLU A 2 32.27 3.24 -6.12
C GLU A 2 30.89 2.68 -5.72
N LEU A 3 29.91 2.73 -6.64
CA LEU A 3 28.57 2.13 -6.47
C LEU A 3 28.64 0.66 -6.01
N ILE A 4 29.71 -0.02 -6.39
CA ILE A 4 30.04 -1.40 -6.02
C ILE A 4 30.25 -1.53 -4.49
N ASP A 5 30.92 -0.57 -3.86
CA ASP A 5 31.15 -0.59 -2.42
C ASP A 5 29.86 -0.34 -1.63
N ILE A 6 28.99 0.54 -2.13
CA ILE A 6 27.66 0.77 -1.56
C ILE A 6 26.82 -0.51 -1.67
N HIS A 7 26.77 -1.13 -2.85
CA HIS A 7 26.05 -2.38 -3.06
C HIS A 7 26.57 -3.52 -2.16
N ARG A 8 27.89 -3.63 -1.99
CA ARG A 8 28.51 -4.62 -1.10
C ARG A 8 28.11 -4.40 0.36
N ARG A 9 28.07 -3.15 0.83
CA ARG A 9 27.61 -2.80 2.19
C ARG A 9 26.12 -3.06 2.37
N VAL A 10 25.29 -2.76 1.38
CA VAL A 10 23.85 -3.05 1.42
C VAL A 10 23.60 -4.56 1.48
N LYS A 11 24.31 -5.36 0.67
CA LYS A 11 24.24 -6.83 0.74
C LYS A 11 24.73 -7.41 2.06
N ALA A 12 25.67 -6.74 2.72
CA ALA A 12 26.17 -7.15 4.04
C ALA A 12 25.25 -6.73 5.19
N SER A 13 24.19 -5.96 4.93
CA SER A 13 23.21 -5.57 5.96
C SER A 13 22.22 -6.70 6.26
N ASN A 14 21.58 -6.64 7.43
CA ASN A 14 20.51 -7.57 7.81
C ASN A 14 19.17 -7.31 7.08
N TYR A 15 19.16 -6.41 6.09
CA TYR A 15 17.98 -5.98 5.36
C TYR A 15 18.02 -6.47 3.92
N LYS A 16 16.85 -6.67 3.32
CA LYS A 16 16.78 -6.98 1.89
C LYS A 16 17.30 -5.76 1.11
N PRO A 17 18.21 -5.90 0.14
CA PRO A 17 18.81 -4.77 -0.57
C PRO A 17 17.79 -3.78 -1.14
N TRP A 18 16.67 -4.27 -1.67
CA TRP A 18 15.61 -3.42 -2.21
C TRP A 18 15.01 -2.49 -1.16
N GLN A 19 14.87 -2.92 0.10
CA GLN A 19 14.29 -2.09 1.17
C GLN A 19 15.18 -0.90 1.49
N ILE A 20 16.50 -1.11 1.45
CA ILE A 20 17.50 -0.06 1.68
C ILE A 20 17.57 0.91 0.51
N TYR A 21 17.54 0.42 -0.73
CA TYR A 21 17.48 1.29 -1.90
C TYR A 21 16.19 2.10 -1.96
N PHE A 22 15.07 1.44 -1.67
CA PHE A 22 13.77 2.07 -1.62
C PHE A 22 13.74 3.17 -0.55
N LEU A 23 14.21 2.89 0.66
CA LEU A 23 14.35 3.90 1.70
C LEU A 23 15.25 5.08 1.28
N GLY A 24 16.41 4.80 0.67
CA GLY A 24 17.31 5.85 0.19
C GLY A 24 16.63 6.78 -0.81
N ILE A 25 15.92 6.22 -1.80
CA ILE A 25 15.18 6.99 -2.80
C ILE A 25 14.04 7.77 -2.15
N SER A 26 13.26 7.14 -1.28
CA SER A 26 12.13 7.80 -0.59
C SER A 26 12.58 8.94 0.31
N VAL A 27 13.68 8.80 1.04
CA VAL A 27 14.25 9.86 1.87
C VAL A 27 14.76 11.00 1.00
N LEU A 28 15.49 10.70 -0.07
CA LEU A 28 15.96 11.74 -0.99
C LEU A 28 14.77 12.50 -1.62
N ALA A 29 13.74 11.79 -2.08
CA ALA A 29 12.54 12.40 -2.63
C ALA A 29 11.83 13.27 -1.58
N ALA A 30 11.62 12.74 -0.37
CA ALA A 30 10.94 13.46 0.72
C ALA A 30 11.68 14.72 1.17
N VAL A 31 13.00 14.62 1.40
CA VAL A 31 13.85 15.76 1.77
C VAL A 31 13.85 16.81 0.66
N SER A 32 13.93 16.37 -0.60
CA SER A 32 13.99 17.30 -1.72
C SER A 32 12.67 18.00 -1.99
N LEU A 33 11.55 17.31 -1.77
CA LEU A 33 10.23 17.93 -1.76
C LEU A 33 10.15 18.95 -0.63
N TYR A 34 10.53 18.58 0.60
CA TYR A 34 10.50 19.46 1.77
C TYR A 34 11.31 20.75 1.60
N PHE A 35 12.47 20.69 0.95
CA PHE A 35 13.32 21.86 0.68
C PHE A 35 13.02 22.56 -0.64
N ASP A 36 11.94 22.17 -1.34
CA ASP A 36 11.55 22.68 -2.66
C ASP A 36 12.71 22.73 -3.67
N ILE A 37 13.46 21.62 -3.75
CA ILE A 37 14.54 21.49 -4.72
C ILE A 37 13.91 21.30 -6.10
N GLY A 38 13.74 22.41 -6.83
CA GLY A 38 12.99 22.47 -8.09
C GLY A 38 13.42 21.46 -9.16
N LEU A 39 14.68 21.02 -9.18
CA LEU A 39 15.16 19.97 -10.09
C LEU A 39 14.50 18.62 -9.79
N ILE A 40 14.39 18.25 -8.51
CA ILE A 40 13.81 16.96 -8.10
C ILE A 40 12.29 17.03 -8.17
N HIS A 41 11.69 18.16 -7.80
CA HIS A 41 10.26 18.37 -7.99
C HIS A 41 9.86 18.21 -9.46
N SER A 42 10.61 18.84 -10.38
CA SER A 42 10.40 18.73 -11.82
C SER A 42 10.62 17.29 -12.32
N PHE A 43 11.64 16.60 -11.79
CA PHE A 43 11.89 15.19 -12.11
C PHE A 43 10.74 14.27 -11.68
N LEU A 44 10.21 14.44 -10.47
CA LEU A 44 9.07 13.67 -9.97
C LEU A 44 7.81 13.94 -10.80
N ARG A 45 7.55 15.20 -11.17
CA ARG A 45 6.44 15.55 -12.07
C ARG A 45 6.59 14.92 -13.46
N ASN A 46 7.81 14.87 -13.99
CA ASN A 46 8.08 14.22 -15.27
C ASN A 46 7.84 12.70 -15.19
N ILE A 47 8.28 12.05 -14.10
CA ILE A 47 7.99 10.63 -13.85
C ILE A 47 6.48 10.41 -13.77
N GLU A 48 5.77 11.21 -12.97
CA GLU A 48 4.33 11.12 -12.80
C GLU A 48 3.59 11.28 -14.13
N SER A 49 3.94 12.29 -14.92
CA SER A 49 3.36 12.51 -16.25
C SER A 49 3.65 11.37 -17.22
N TYR A 50 4.86 10.80 -17.18
CA TYR A 50 5.24 9.68 -18.02
C TYR A 50 4.47 8.40 -17.66
N LEU A 51 4.26 8.18 -16.36
CA LEU A 51 3.56 7.01 -15.84
C LEU A 51 2.04 7.18 -15.82
N SER A 52 1.50 8.39 -15.96
CA SER A 52 0.06 8.70 -15.91
C SER A 52 -0.84 7.74 -16.70
N PRO A 53 -0.48 7.25 -17.91
CA PRO A 53 -1.28 6.25 -18.62
C PRO A 53 -1.43 4.90 -17.91
N LEU A 54 -0.62 4.66 -16.87
CA LEU A 54 -0.62 3.46 -16.02
C LEU A 54 -1.26 3.72 -14.65
N ASP A 55 -1.94 4.86 -14.45
CA ASP A 55 -2.63 5.19 -13.20
C ASP A 55 -3.59 4.09 -12.72
N TRP A 56 -4.27 3.42 -13.66
CA TRP A 56 -5.17 2.32 -13.37
C TRP A 56 -4.45 1.14 -12.69
N MET A 57 -3.17 0.89 -12.97
CA MET A 57 -2.43 -0.21 -12.35
C MET A 57 -2.22 0.04 -10.86
N VAL A 58 -1.86 1.26 -10.48
CA VAL A 58 -1.67 1.61 -9.06
C VAL A 58 -3.01 1.68 -8.33
N ILE A 59 -4.07 2.14 -8.99
CA ILE A 59 -5.44 2.15 -8.46
C ILE A 59 -5.93 0.72 -8.21
N LEU A 60 -5.70 -0.22 -9.14
CA LEU A 60 -6.03 -1.63 -8.92
C LEU A 60 -5.21 -2.22 -7.77
N GLY A 61 -3.92 -1.86 -7.67
CA GLY A 61 -3.06 -2.32 -6.58
C GLY A 61 -3.62 -1.96 -5.20
N ILE A 62 -3.99 -0.68 -5.01
CA ILE A 62 -4.54 -0.22 -3.72
C ILE A 62 -5.94 -0.77 -3.47
N GLN A 63 -6.78 -0.91 -4.50
CA GLN A 63 -8.08 -1.58 -4.36
C GLN A 63 -7.93 -3.02 -3.90
N GLY A 64 -6.98 -3.77 -4.48
CA GLY A 64 -6.67 -5.13 -4.08
C GLY A 64 -6.24 -5.23 -2.61
N VAL A 65 -5.39 -4.31 -2.15
CA VAL A 65 -4.96 -4.24 -0.74
C VAL A 65 -6.15 -3.95 0.19
N LEU A 66 -7.01 -2.99 -0.16
CA LEU A 66 -8.20 -2.65 0.64
C LEU A 66 -9.20 -3.82 0.70
N ILE A 67 -9.43 -4.51 -0.43
CA ILE A 67 -10.26 -5.71 -0.47
C ILE A 67 -9.66 -6.82 0.42
N GLY A 68 -8.34 -6.95 0.44
CA GLY A 68 -7.63 -7.87 1.35
C GLY A 68 -7.92 -7.58 2.83
N PHE A 69 -7.82 -6.32 3.27
CA PHE A 69 -8.16 -5.94 4.65
C PHE A 69 -9.61 -6.23 5.00
N VAL A 70 -10.54 -5.94 4.08
CA VAL A 70 -11.96 -6.24 4.27
C VAL A 70 -12.18 -7.74 4.42
N ALA A 71 -11.54 -8.54 3.55
CA ALA A 71 -11.64 -9.99 3.61
C ALA A 71 -11.17 -10.52 4.97
N GLU A 72 -10.00 -10.06 5.43
CA GLU A 72 -9.43 -10.49 6.72
C GLU A 72 -10.34 -10.15 7.89
N PHE A 73 -10.87 -8.93 7.93
CA PHE A 73 -11.83 -8.51 8.96
C PHE A 73 -13.08 -9.40 9.00
N PHE A 74 -13.61 -9.81 7.85
CA PHE A 74 -14.75 -10.72 7.78
C PHE A 74 -14.38 -12.17 8.13
N TYR A 75 -13.14 -12.61 7.86
CA TYR A 75 -12.66 -13.94 8.23
C TYR A 75 -12.38 -14.06 9.73
N GLU A 76 -11.74 -13.07 10.37
CA GLU A 76 -11.53 -13.03 11.82
C GLU A 76 -12.86 -13.04 12.60
N GLN A 77 -13.89 -12.41 12.06
CA GLN A 77 -15.24 -12.46 12.62
C GLN A 77 -15.98 -13.79 12.38
N GLY A 78 -15.40 -14.69 11.59
CA GLY A 78 -16.00 -15.94 11.14
C GLY A 78 -16.46 -16.87 12.26
N ASP A 79 -15.83 -16.85 13.44
CA ASP A 79 -16.28 -17.69 14.57
C ASP A 79 -17.44 -17.07 15.37
N GLY A 80 -17.59 -15.75 15.32
CA GLY A 80 -18.66 -15.02 16.05
C GLY A 80 -19.88 -14.72 15.18
N TYR A 81 -19.68 -14.11 14.01
CA TYR A 81 -20.76 -13.74 13.09
C TYR A 81 -21.39 -14.96 12.41
N ALA A 82 -20.60 -15.96 12.02
CA ALA A 82 -21.17 -17.17 11.46
C ALA A 82 -21.92 -17.99 12.51
N LYS A 83 -21.59 -17.90 13.81
CA LYS A 83 -22.38 -18.55 14.88
C LYS A 83 -23.71 -17.84 15.12
N VAL A 84 -23.72 -16.51 15.24
CA VAL A 84 -24.94 -15.72 15.46
C VAL A 84 -25.90 -15.82 14.26
N VAL A 85 -25.36 -15.95 13.05
CA VAL A 85 -26.16 -16.08 11.82
C VAL A 85 -26.47 -17.53 11.43
N ASN A 86 -25.62 -18.53 11.77
CA ASN A 86 -25.94 -19.96 11.55
C ASN A 86 -27.18 -20.40 12.32
N ASP A 87 -27.45 -19.83 13.49
CA ASP A 87 -28.69 -20.10 14.24
C ASP A 87 -29.94 -19.57 13.49
N LEU A 88 -29.78 -18.62 12.56
CA LEU A 88 -30.86 -18.05 11.73
C LEU A 88 -30.89 -18.59 10.29
N PHE A 89 -29.77 -19.05 9.74
CA PHE A 89 -29.62 -19.48 8.34
C PHE A 89 -28.73 -20.73 8.24
N GLY A 90 -29.35 -21.89 8.50
CA GLY A 90 -28.68 -23.18 8.69
C GLY A 90 -28.18 -23.91 7.44
N SER A 91 -27.75 -23.23 6.38
CA SER A 91 -27.12 -23.91 5.23
C SER A 91 -25.79 -23.27 4.80
N LYS A 92 -24.81 -24.14 4.50
CA LYS A 92 -23.50 -23.77 3.96
C LYS A 92 -23.60 -22.89 2.71
N ASP A 93 -24.64 -23.11 1.91
CA ASP A 93 -24.91 -22.37 0.67
C ASP A 93 -25.38 -20.94 0.95
N GLN A 94 -26.16 -20.71 2.01
CA GLN A 94 -26.58 -19.37 2.42
C GLN A 94 -25.44 -18.56 3.02
N THR A 95 -24.56 -19.20 3.80
CA THR A 95 -23.34 -18.55 4.32
C THR A 95 -22.42 -18.12 3.16
N LEU A 96 -22.27 -18.95 2.14
CA LEU A 96 -21.48 -18.65 0.96
C LEU A 96 -22.09 -17.49 0.16
N LEU A 97 -23.40 -17.53 -0.12
CA LEU A 97 -24.11 -16.46 -0.82
C LEU A 97 -24.01 -15.12 -0.09
N PHE A 98 -24.10 -15.12 1.24
CA PHE A 98 -23.98 -13.91 2.05
C PHE A 98 -22.57 -13.33 2.01
N ARG A 99 -21.53 -14.17 2.19
CA ARG A 99 -20.13 -13.72 2.10
C ARG A 99 -19.79 -13.17 0.72
N VAL A 100 -20.18 -13.88 -0.34
CA VAL A 100 -19.97 -13.44 -1.72
C VAL A 100 -20.75 -12.15 -1.99
N GLY A 101 -22.00 -12.06 -1.51
CA GLY A 101 -22.83 -10.87 -1.64
C GLY A 101 -22.22 -9.63 -0.99
N ILE A 102 -21.78 -9.74 0.27
CA ILE A 102 -21.10 -8.65 0.98
C ILE A 102 -19.81 -8.25 0.28
N MET A 103 -18.95 -9.21 -0.05
CA MET A 103 -17.67 -8.91 -0.72
C MET A 103 -17.89 -8.26 -2.09
N THR A 104 -18.95 -8.65 -2.82
CA THR A 104 -19.33 -8.03 -4.09
C THR A 104 -19.76 -6.57 -3.88
N VAL A 105 -20.61 -6.30 -2.89
CA VAL A 105 -21.05 -4.94 -2.58
C VAL A 105 -19.87 -4.06 -2.14
N VAL A 106 -19.04 -4.54 -1.22
CA VAL A 106 -17.88 -3.78 -0.73
C VAL A 106 -16.86 -3.53 -1.85
N SER A 107 -16.57 -4.55 -2.67
CA SER A 107 -15.69 -4.40 -3.83
C SER A 107 -16.25 -3.38 -4.83
N GLY A 108 -17.56 -3.37 -5.08
CA GLY A 108 -18.22 -2.36 -5.91
C GLY A 108 -18.06 -0.95 -5.36
N ILE A 109 -18.23 -0.75 -4.05
CA ILE A 109 -18.02 0.54 -3.39
C ILE A 109 -16.56 0.98 -3.51
N ILE A 110 -15.61 0.09 -3.19
CA ILE A 110 -14.17 0.36 -3.32
C ILE A 110 -13.82 0.76 -4.75
N THR A 111 -14.37 0.04 -5.74
CA THR A 111 -14.12 0.28 -7.16
C THR A 111 -14.60 1.68 -7.58
N MET A 112 -15.75 2.12 -7.05
CA MET A 112 -16.31 3.42 -7.36
C MET A 112 -15.63 4.57 -6.61
N VAL A 113 -15.34 4.40 -5.32
CA VAL A 113 -14.90 5.48 -4.43
C VAL A 113 -13.40 5.74 -4.53
N VAL A 114 -12.58 4.69 -4.55
CA VAL A 114 -11.11 4.82 -4.46
C VAL A 114 -10.51 5.68 -5.58
N PRO A 115 -10.86 5.49 -6.88
CA PRO A 115 -10.28 6.30 -7.94
C PRO A 115 -10.62 7.78 -7.76
N THR A 116 -11.87 8.08 -7.40
CA THR A 116 -12.35 9.45 -7.18
C THR A 116 -11.63 10.13 -6.03
N VAL A 117 -11.49 9.44 -4.90
CA VAL A 117 -10.80 9.99 -3.73
C VAL A 117 -9.33 10.23 -4.05
N LEU A 118 -8.62 9.24 -4.59
CA LEU A 118 -7.19 9.36 -4.88
C LEU A 118 -6.90 10.51 -5.84
N ARG A 119 -7.65 10.62 -6.94
CA ARG A 119 -7.48 11.72 -7.90
C ARG A 119 -7.77 13.09 -7.32
N ALA A 120 -8.56 13.18 -6.25
CA ALA A 120 -8.89 14.44 -5.60
C ALA A 120 -7.86 14.87 -4.54
N VAL A 121 -7.21 13.92 -3.87
CA VAL A 121 -6.34 14.18 -2.69
C VAL A 121 -4.85 14.04 -2.96
N THR A 122 -4.46 13.48 -4.11
CA THR A 122 -3.06 13.25 -4.48
C THR A 122 -2.62 14.16 -5.61
N GLU A 123 -1.46 14.80 -5.46
CA GLU A 123 -0.80 15.54 -6.54
C GLU A 123 0.02 14.58 -7.40
N PHE A 124 0.70 13.62 -6.76
CA PHE A 124 1.48 12.59 -7.42
C PHE A 124 0.78 11.24 -7.25
N LEU A 125 -0.31 11.05 -7.97
CA LEU A 125 -1.19 9.89 -7.87
C LEU A 125 -0.41 8.57 -7.89
N ILE A 126 0.49 8.38 -8.85
CA ILE A 126 1.23 7.14 -9.03
C ILE A 126 2.26 6.94 -7.94
N ILE A 127 3.06 7.96 -7.64
CA ILE A 127 4.10 7.87 -6.61
C ILE A 127 3.47 7.63 -5.23
N GLN A 128 2.45 8.41 -4.87
CA GLN A 128 1.78 8.32 -3.57
C GLN A 128 1.02 7.01 -3.42
N THR A 129 0.27 6.61 -4.46
CA THR A 129 -0.48 5.35 -4.43
C THR A 129 0.47 4.15 -4.37
N THR A 130 1.60 4.18 -5.08
CA THR A 130 2.62 3.11 -4.99
C THR A 130 3.20 3.02 -3.58
N GLY A 131 3.53 4.15 -2.96
CA GLY A 131 3.98 4.20 -1.57
C GLY A 131 2.94 3.62 -0.60
N ALA A 132 1.66 3.97 -0.80
CA ALA A 132 0.55 3.47 -0.01
C ALA A 132 0.32 1.97 -0.20
N VAL A 133 0.39 1.46 -1.43
CA VAL A 133 0.29 0.01 -1.73
C VAL A 133 1.38 -0.77 -1.01
N ILE A 134 2.62 -0.30 -1.05
CA ILE A 134 3.73 -0.97 -0.37
C ILE A 134 3.52 -0.95 1.15
N LEU A 135 3.21 0.22 1.72
CA LEU A 135 2.97 0.36 3.15
C LEU A 135 1.81 -0.53 3.63
N LEU A 136 0.65 -0.38 3.00
CA LEU A 136 -0.57 -1.10 3.40
C LEU A 136 -0.49 -2.58 3.06
N GLY A 137 0.16 -2.96 1.96
CA GLY A 137 0.38 -4.36 1.61
C GLY A 137 1.30 -5.07 2.60
N ILE A 138 2.35 -4.39 3.06
CA ILE A 138 3.18 -4.87 4.17
C ILE A 138 2.27 -5.03 5.40
N VAL A 139 1.54 -4.00 5.82
CA VAL A 139 0.64 -4.09 7.00
C VAL A 139 -0.37 -5.23 6.88
N LEU A 140 -0.96 -5.45 5.71
CA LEU A 140 -1.92 -6.54 5.47
C LEU A 140 -1.30 -7.91 5.75
N ILE A 141 -0.12 -8.18 5.19
CA ILE A 141 0.63 -9.43 5.42
C ILE A 141 0.94 -9.61 6.93
N HIS A 142 1.15 -8.51 7.65
CA HIS A 142 1.40 -8.57 9.10
C HIS A 142 0.20 -8.92 9.94
N VAL A 143 -1.01 -8.58 9.49
CA VAL A 143 -2.22 -9.04 10.18
C VAL A 143 -2.32 -10.57 10.11
N GLU A 144 -1.87 -11.18 9.01
CA GLU A 144 -1.95 -12.63 8.80
C GLU A 144 -0.83 -13.44 9.50
N ILE A 145 0.36 -12.85 9.74
CA ILE A 145 1.54 -13.58 10.24
C ILE A 145 1.81 -13.32 11.74
N ARG A 146 1.73 -14.38 12.56
CA ARG A 146 1.96 -14.34 14.02
C ARG A 146 3.39 -14.03 14.47
N ASP A 147 4.41 -14.49 13.74
CA ASP A 147 5.83 -14.36 14.13
C ASP A 147 6.54 -13.21 13.41
N TRP A 148 5.96 -12.01 13.51
CA TRP A 148 6.52 -10.84 12.85
C TRP A 148 7.77 -10.28 13.54
N ASN A 149 8.76 -9.88 12.73
CA ASN A 149 9.87 -9.06 13.17
C ASN A 149 9.88 -7.68 12.49
N ALA A 150 9.27 -6.69 13.15
CA ALA A 150 9.26 -5.29 12.71
C ALA A 150 10.64 -4.73 12.37
N LYS A 151 11.68 -5.24 13.06
CA LYS A 151 13.05 -4.75 12.93
C LYS A 151 13.69 -5.09 11.59
N THR A 152 13.12 -6.00 10.81
CA THR A 152 13.64 -6.36 9.47
C THR A 152 12.89 -5.69 8.33
N GLU A 153 11.72 -5.09 8.58
CA GLU A 153 10.86 -4.53 7.53
C GLU A 153 10.61 -3.03 7.64
N TRP A 154 10.99 -2.43 8.77
CA TRP A 154 10.88 -0.99 8.98
C TRP A 154 11.44 -0.12 7.85
N PRO A 155 12.52 -0.46 7.10
CA PRO A 155 12.99 0.42 6.04
C PRO A 155 11.95 0.56 4.92
N ALA A 156 11.24 -0.53 4.59
CA ALA A 156 10.19 -0.50 3.58
C ALA A 156 8.92 0.21 4.07
N ILE A 157 8.56 0.03 5.35
CA ILE A 157 7.44 0.73 5.99
C ILE A 157 7.67 2.24 5.96
N VAL A 158 8.85 2.69 6.41
CA VAL A 158 9.21 4.10 6.41
C VAL A 158 9.27 4.65 4.99
N ALA A 159 9.89 3.92 4.06
CA ALA A 159 9.99 4.33 2.67
C ALA A 159 8.61 4.48 1.99
N GLY A 160 7.70 3.53 2.23
CA GLY A 160 6.33 3.56 1.71
C GLY A 160 5.52 4.72 2.31
N GLY A 161 5.62 4.92 3.63
CA GLY A 161 4.97 6.04 4.31
C GLY A 161 5.46 7.41 3.84
N LEU A 162 6.78 7.56 3.63
CA LEU A 162 7.36 8.80 3.10
C LEU A 162 6.78 9.13 1.72
N LEU A 163 6.73 8.16 0.79
CA LEU A 163 6.19 8.41 -0.54
C LEU A 163 4.67 8.63 -0.54
N ALA A 164 3.93 7.93 0.32
CA ALA A 164 2.48 8.07 0.40
C ALA A 164 2.06 9.46 0.92
N ILE A 165 2.77 9.96 1.94
CA ILE A 165 2.30 11.10 2.75
C ILE A 165 3.03 12.40 2.41
N VAL A 166 4.36 12.39 2.29
CA VAL A 166 5.15 13.62 2.20
C VAL A 166 4.77 14.51 1.02
N PRO A 167 4.48 13.99 -0.19
CA PRO A 167 4.05 14.85 -1.29
C PRO A 167 2.80 15.68 -0.99
N SER A 168 1.89 15.20 -0.13
CA SER A 168 0.70 15.95 0.30
C SER A 168 0.95 16.97 1.41
N LEU A 169 2.12 16.94 2.08
CA LEU A 169 2.43 17.80 3.23
C LEU A 169 3.22 19.06 2.85
N VAL A 170 3.79 19.10 1.65
CA VAL A 170 4.64 20.21 1.17
C VAL A 170 3.88 21.13 0.21
N ILE A 171 2.55 21.16 0.36
CA ILE A 171 1.61 22.03 -0.35
C ILE A 171 1.38 23.29 0.49
#